data_AF-A0A250X1Z3-F1
#
_entry.id   AF-A0A250X1Z3-F1
#
_cell.length_a   1.000
_cell.length_b   1.000
_cell.length_c   1.000
_cell.angle_alpha   90.00
_cell.angle_beta   90.00
_cell.angle_gamma   90.00
#
_symmetry.space_group_name_H-M   'P 1'
#
loop_
_entity.id
_entity.type
_entity.pdbx_description
1 polymer ?
#
loop_
_entity_poly.entity_id
_entity_poly.type
_entity_poly.pdbx_seq_one_letter_code
_entity_poly.pdbx_strand_id
1 'polypeptide(L)'
;MQFQRIWSLTNRLPCRPCAAWVRPLQTMEHVDDGIKEVLRRLYKLVHPDLFADNRTAQLENERSFKLLQEYLQLSQSSDARSPVARTVFSFTFYLRKSDESEGRLKTGERQNGGEAHVKGGNTGSMHAPEENSHEQTASRSMPSVTEGDPIGRDSCMFHKVEVSLPPPQPQPAGSKKKFSPSVRRGLAKLFTACGLPGVFSEAVGKDDHQDTSSSLSAFLPEAVEQLRLRAIDIVDPRVKLANLRGALRLGKQVLVSFPSQCDLSPQQCVQLVMRLVSVFDSCPGLDVKGCKILIGDTPTGIDRLGHLCLHHEDRDEEWREMLLQVDIKFVLNRLEYVKSVRALEMKASSSSGLTSIYTTPTHLPEPSYRSFIEGLLDHSSAHGYVAEGKFHQLSICVLPAHVRHTAQGSPLGIAIPDGVALDHELGVMHVTDDLDAACVYDAVRLWGDRALLAVKAHAAYEKENAMRLGHLRRVLHLKHLTKDPRLSARYFDQACTRLLEQADALGNVLDGSSIHIGFKTRMALDRLYIEIAWDFTE
;
A
#
# COMPACT_ATOMS: atom_id res chain seq x y z
N MET A 1 -8.54 17.12 -19.35
CA MET A 1 -7.86 17.71 -18.18
C MET A 1 -8.27 17.09 -16.81
N GLN A 2 -9.00 15.96 -16.73
CA GLN A 2 -9.35 15.29 -15.45
C GLN A 2 -8.21 14.45 -14.82
N PHE A 3 -7.05 14.36 -15.46
CA PHE A 3 -5.92 13.50 -15.07
C PHE A 3 -5.23 13.89 -13.75
N GLN A 4 -5.39 15.13 -13.26
CA GLN A 4 -4.76 15.58 -12.02
C GLN A 4 -5.53 15.20 -10.74
N ARG A 5 -6.84 14.87 -10.85
CA ARG A 5 -7.68 14.52 -9.68
C ARG A 5 -7.23 13.25 -8.96
N ILE A 6 -6.57 12.32 -9.65
CA ILE A 6 -6.21 11.01 -9.07
C ILE A 6 -4.81 11.03 -8.44
N TRP A 7 -3.86 11.82 -8.94
CA TRP A 7 -2.46 11.72 -8.48
C TRP A 7 -2.21 12.37 -7.10
N SER A 8 -2.94 13.44 -6.76
CA SER A 8 -2.84 14.10 -5.45
C SER A 8 -3.59 13.37 -4.32
N LEU A 9 -4.63 12.61 -4.65
CA LEU A 9 -5.45 11.84 -3.68
C LEU A 9 -4.97 10.39 -3.47
N THR A 10 -4.45 9.71 -4.51
CA THR A 10 -4.01 8.31 -4.38
C THR A 10 -2.72 8.12 -3.58
N ASN A 11 -1.90 9.16 -3.42
CA ASN A 11 -0.75 9.16 -2.49
C ASN A 11 -1.11 9.55 -1.05
N ARG A 12 -2.39 9.82 -0.75
CA ARG A 12 -2.88 10.22 0.59
C ARG A 12 -4.00 9.35 1.15
N LEU A 13 -4.33 8.22 0.52
CA LEU A 13 -5.10 7.18 1.19
C LEU A 13 -4.12 6.28 1.94
N PRO A 14 -4.08 6.32 3.30
CA PRO A 14 -3.40 5.28 4.03
C PRO A 14 -4.16 3.99 3.77
N CYS A 15 -3.62 3.12 2.90
CA CYS A 15 -3.80 1.70 3.12
C CYS A 15 -3.44 1.46 4.60
N ARG A 16 -4.40 0.93 5.37
CA ARG A 16 -4.15 0.45 6.74
C ARG A 16 -2.90 -0.45 6.77
N PRO A 17 -2.22 -0.52 7.93
CA PRO A 17 -0.80 -0.21 8.02
C PRO A 17 0.10 -1.42 7.81
N CYS A 18 0.20 -1.94 6.58
CA CYS A 18 1.24 -2.94 6.27
C CYS A 18 2.52 -2.28 5.73
N ALA A 19 2.41 -1.11 5.07
CA ALA A 19 3.54 -0.43 4.46
C ALA A 19 4.46 0.34 5.44
N ALA A 20 4.01 0.56 6.69
CA ALA A 20 4.78 1.32 7.69
C ALA A 20 5.99 0.55 8.24
N TRP A 21 6.00 -0.78 8.15
CA TRP A 21 6.97 -1.65 8.83
C TRP A 21 8.22 -1.98 8.00
N VAL A 22 8.13 -1.85 6.67
CA VAL A 22 9.26 -2.14 5.77
C VAL A 22 10.26 -0.97 5.71
N ARG A 23 9.78 0.28 5.87
CA ARG A 23 10.64 1.48 5.79
C ARG A 23 11.74 1.54 6.88
N PRO A 24 11.50 1.18 8.15
CA PRO A 24 12.52 1.30 9.20
C PRO A 24 13.67 0.30 9.08
N LEU A 25 13.43 -0.93 8.60
CA LEU A 25 14.50 -1.90 8.33
C LEU A 25 15.43 -1.42 7.19
N GLN A 26 14.91 -0.61 6.26
CA GLN A 26 15.70 -0.01 5.18
C GLN A 26 16.55 1.17 5.64
N THR A 27 16.12 1.92 6.67
CA THR A 27 16.92 3.01 7.26
C THR A 27 18.07 2.52 8.16
N MET A 28 18.10 1.22 8.47
CA MET A 28 19.17 0.58 9.25
C MET A 28 20.36 0.18 8.38
N GLU A 29 20.93 1.11 7.62
CA GLU A 29 22.06 0.86 6.72
C GLU A 29 23.30 0.27 7.42
N HIS A 30 23.37 0.41 8.76
CA HIS A 30 24.56 0.09 9.54
C HIS A 30 24.43 -1.15 10.42
N VAL A 31 23.31 -1.87 10.35
CA VAL A 31 23.15 -3.14 11.06
C VAL A 31 23.91 -4.24 10.32
N ASP A 32 24.57 -5.11 11.07
CA ASP A 32 25.23 -6.32 10.56
C ASP A 32 24.25 -7.13 9.69
N ASP A 33 24.66 -7.50 8.49
CA ASP A 33 23.80 -8.18 7.52
C ASP A 33 23.29 -9.53 8.05
N GLY A 34 24.04 -10.20 8.92
CA GLY A 34 23.59 -11.41 9.61
C GLY A 34 22.37 -11.15 10.51
N ILE A 35 22.32 -10.00 11.20
CA ILE A 35 21.20 -9.65 12.08
C ILE A 35 19.97 -9.26 11.26
N LYS A 36 20.17 -8.51 10.17
CA LYS A 36 19.07 -8.16 9.25
C LYS A 36 18.38 -9.42 8.73
N GLU A 37 19.17 -10.46 8.43
CA GLU A 37 18.65 -11.71 7.91
C GLU A 37 17.80 -12.46 8.95
N VAL A 38 18.27 -12.59 10.19
CA VAL A 38 17.46 -13.22 11.25
C VAL A 38 16.21 -12.40 11.58
N LEU A 39 16.30 -11.07 11.58
CA LEU A 39 15.12 -10.20 11.76
C LEU A 39 14.08 -10.41 10.66
N ARG A 40 14.50 -10.60 9.40
CA ARG A 40 13.58 -10.94 8.31
C ARG A 40 12.92 -12.30 8.52
N ARG A 41 13.68 -13.30 9.01
CA ARG A 41 13.12 -14.62 9.34
C ARG A 41 12.10 -14.53 10.46
N LEU A 42 12.42 -13.78 11.52
CA LEU A 42 11.47 -13.49 12.59
C LEU A 42 10.22 -12.83 12.03
N TYR A 43 10.38 -11.79 11.19
CA TYR A 43 9.27 -11.08 10.55
C TYR A 43 8.31 -12.02 9.81
N LYS A 44 8.84 -13.01 9.07
CA LYS A 44 8.03 -14.01 8.38
C LYS A 44 7.33 -15.00 9.29
N LEU A 45 7.86 -15.27 10.49
CA LEU A 45 7.23 -16.21 11.42
C LEU A 45 6.07 -15.57 12.19
N VAL A 46 6.20 -14.28 12.51
CA VAL A 46 5.30 -13.60 13.45
C VAL A 46 4.57 -12.41 12.82
N HIS A 47 4.59 -12.27 11.48
CA HIS A 47 3.91 -11.17 10.79
C HIS A 47 2.41 -11.09 11.19
N PRO A 48 1.88 -9.92 11.57
CA PRO A 48 0.48 -9.79 12.00
C PRO A 48 -0.52 -10.35 10.99
N ASP A 49 -0.32 -10.09 9.70
CA ASP A 49 -1.19 -10.58 8.62
C ASP A 49 -1.25 -12.11 8.49
N LEU A 50 -0.31 -12.87 9.08
CA LEU A 50 -0.37 -14.34 9.11
C LEU A 50 -1.38 -14.87 10.15
N PHE A 51 -1.94 -13.99 10.97
CA PHE A 51 -2.87 -14.30 12.05
C PHE A 51 -4.23 -13.63 11.82
N ALA A 52 -4.66 -13.49 10.57
CA ALA A 52 -5.97 -12.92 10.22
C ALA A 52 -7.13 -13.64 10.94
N ASP A 53 -6.98 -14.93 11.17
CA ASP A 53 -7.93 -15.82 11.83
C ASP A 53 -7.93 -15.69 13.37
N ASN A 54 -6.92 -15.00 13.95
CA ASN A 54 -6.83 -14.75 15.39
C ASN A 54 -6.41 -13.29 15.66
N ARG A 55 -7.41 -12.43 15.85
CA ARG A 55 -7.22 -11.00 16.07
C ARG A 55 -6.35 -10.68 17.29
N THR A 56 -6.41 -11.48 18.34
CA THR A 56 -5.59 -11.28 19.55
C THR A 56 -4.11 -11.52 19.23
N ALA A 57 -3.79 -12.62 18.54
CA ALA A 57 -2.43 -12.92 18.11
C ALA A 57 -1.89 -11.86 17.12
N GLN A 58 -2.73 -11.40 16.19
CA GLN A 58 -2.41 -10.33 15.25
C GLN A 58 -2.02 -9.03 15.98
N LEU A 59 -2.84 -8.59 16.95
CA LEU A 59 -2.59 -7.36 17.71
C LEU A 59 -1.35 -7.46 18.61
N GLU A 60 -1.13 -8.60 19.26
CA GLU A 60 0.06 -8.83 20.09
C GLU A 60 1.34 -8.86 19.25
N ASN A 61 1.32 -9.52 18.09
CA ASN A 61 2.45 -9.49 17.16
C ASN A 61 2.72 -8.07 16.65
N GLU A 62 1.68 -7.30 16.30
CA GLU A 62 1.82 -5.90 15.90
C GLU A 62 2.46 -5.06 17.02
N ARG A 63 1.98 -5.22 18.26
CA ARG A 63 2.52 -4.52 19.44
C ARG A 63 3.98 -4.88 19.69
N SER A 64 4.32 -6.18 19.66
CA SER A 64 5.68 -6.67 19.87
C SER A 64 6.65 -6.18 18.78
N PHE A 65 6.20 -6.00 17.54
CA PHE A 65 7.01 -5.35 16.51
C PHE A 65 7.26 -3.87 16.78
N LYS A 66 6.27 -3.10 17.27
CA LYS A 66 6.50 -1.68 17.68
C LYS A 66 7.56 -1.61 18.75
N LEU A 67 7.44 -2.46 19.77
CA LEU A 67 8.40 -2.53 20.87
C LEU A 67 9.79 -2.95 20.37
N LEU A 68 9.87 -3.86 19.39
CA LEU A 68 11.17 -4.33 18.88
C LEU A 68 11.84 -3.22 18.08
N GLN A 69 11.07 -2.46 17.31
CA GLN A 69 11.56 -1.30 16.60
C GLN A 69 12.06 -0.22 17.57
N GLU A 70 11.29 0.10 18.61
CA GLU A 70 11.68 1.05 19.65
C GLU A 70 12.96 0.61 20.37
N TYR A 71 13.06 -0.68 20.73
CA TYR A 71 14.26 -1.27 21.32
C TYR A 71 15.49 -1.12 20.43
N LEU A 72 15.35 -1.39 19.12
CA LEU A 72 16.45 -1.23 18.17
C LEU A 72 16.81 0.25 17.95
N GLN A 73 15.85 1.16 17.94
CA GLN A 73 16.10 2.60 17.81
C GLN A 73 16.85 3.15 19.05
N LEU A 74 16.41 2.77 20.25
CA LEU A 74 17.08 3.14 21.50
C LEU A 74 18.50 2.57 21.60
N SER A 75 18.73 1.37 21.02
CA SER A 75 20.09 0.82 20.95
C SER A 75 21.03 1.57 20.01
N GLN A 76 20.48 2.39 19.11
CA GLN A 76 21.23 3.20 18.14
C GLN A 76 21.33 4.67 18.57
N SER A 77 20.42 5.15 19.41
CA SER A 77 20.47 6.51 19.92
C SER A 77 21.53 6.66 21.01
N SER A 78 22.23 7.79 21.02
CA SER A 78 23.19 8.13 22.07
C SER A 78 22.54 8.74 23.31
N ASP A 79 21.21 8.89 23.32
CA ASP A 79 20.49 9.60 24.37
C ASP A 79 20.14 8.68 25.54
N ALA A 80 21.13 8.50 26.42
CA ALA A 80 21.01 7.73 27.65
C ALA A 80 20.03 8.33 28.69
N ARG A 81 19.48 9.53 28.44
CA ARG A 81 18.61 10.22 29.39
C ARG A 81 17.13 9.92 29.18
N SER A 82 16.75 9.24 28.11
CA SER A 82 15.36 8.85 27.89
C SER A 82 14.90 7.89 29.01
N PRO A 83 13.79 8.17 29.71
CA PRO A 83 13.26 7.28 30.76
C PRO A 83 12.90 5.89 30.21
N VAL A 84 12.58 5.80 28.91
CA VAL A 84 12.29 4.55 28.19
C VAL A 84 13.53 3.65 28.08
N ALA A 85 14.74 4.20 28.12
CA ALA A 85 15.97 3.42 28.05
C ALA A 85 16.24 2.59 29.33
N ARG A 86 15.43 2.75 30.39
CA ARG A 86 15.59 2.01 31.67
C ARG A 86 14.55 0.90 31.88
N THR A 87 13.53 0.82 31.03
CA THR A 87 12.47 -0.17 31.17
C THR A 87 12.87 -1.50 30.54
N VAL A 88 12.49 -2.61 31.20
CA VAL A 88 12.60 -3.95 30.62
C VAL A 88 11.60 -4.06 29.47
N PHE A 89 12.05 -4.58 28.33
CA PHE A 89 11.19 -4.77 27.16
C PHE A 89 10.68 -6.21 27.15
N SER A 90 9.36 -6.39 27.22
CA SER A 90 8.72 -7.70 27.13
C SER A 90 8.03 -7.86 25.77
N PHE A 91 8.40 -8.91 25.06
CA PHE A 91 7.89 -9.27 23.75
C PHE A 91 7.00 -10.50 23.87
N THR A 92 5.83 -10.44 23.23
CA THR A 92 4.91 -11.57 23.10
C THR A 92 4.68 -11.82 21.62
N PHE A 93 5.19 -12.95 21.14
CA PHE A 93 4.99 -13.38 19.76
C PHE A 93 4.15 -14.65 19.72
N TYR A 94 3.17 -14.69 18.83
CA TYR A 94 2.48 -15.91 18.44
C TYR A 94 3.14 -16.44 17.17
N LEU A 95 3.49 -17.72 17.17
CA LEU A 95 4.01 -18.46 16.02
C LEU A 95 3.00 -19.52 15.60
N ARG A 96 2.84 -19.75 14.29
CA ARG A 96 2.16 -20.96 13.80
C ARG A 96 3.05 -22.17 14.02
N LYS A 97 2.50 -23.27 14.55
CA LYS A 97 3.20 -24.55 14.60
C LYS A 97 3.54 -24.95 13.16
N SER A 98 4.81 -25.16 12.84
CA SER A 98 5.21 -25.67 11.53
C SER A 98 4.82 -27.15 11.45
N ASP A 99 4.05 -27.54 10.43
CA ASP A 99 3.60 -28.94 10.22
C ASP A 99 4.75 -29.93 9.94
N GLU A 100 6.01 -29.48 9.99
CA GLU A 100 7.20 -30.27 9.67
C GLU A 100 7.44 -31.45 10.63
N SER A 101 6.77 -31.50 11.79
CA SER A 101 6.89 -32.64 12.72
C SER A 101 5.96 -33.83 12.44
N GLU A 102 4.96 -33.72 11.57
CA GLU A 102 4.06 -34.85 11.27
C GLU A 102 4.54 -35.76 10.12
N GLY A 103 5.56 -35.33 9.35
CA GLY A 103 6.07 -36.09 8.20
C GLY A 103 7.11 -37.18 8.51
N ARG A 104 7.57 -37.34 9.76
CA ARG A 104 8.75 -38.18 10.07
C ARG A 104 8.50 -39.51 10.81
N LEU A 105 7.25 -39.93 10.97
CA LEU A 105 6.90 -41.19 11.66
C LEU A 105 5.85 -42.03 10.91
N LYS A 106 6.01 -42.27 9.60
CA LYS A 106 5.31 -43.38 8.90
C LYS A 106 6.15 -43.97 7.74
N THR A 107 7.31 -44.51 8.07
CA THR A 107 7.92 -45.59 7.27
C THR A 107 7.93 -46.86 8.13
N GLY A 108 6.74 -47.42 8.29
CA GLY A 108 6.51 -48.75 8.84
C GLY A 108 5.82 -49.58 7.77
N GLU A 109 6.51 -50.62 7.32
CA GLU A 109 6.12 -51.60 6.32
C GLU A 109 4.68 -52.11 6.46
N ARG A 110 3.98 -52.24 5.33
CA ARG A 110 2.98 -53.29 5.16
C ARG A 110 2.92 -53.74 3.70
N GLN A 111 3.43 -54.95 3.49
CA GLN A 111 3.24 -55.77 2.30
C GLN A 111 1.81 -56.32 2.24
N ASN A 112 1.31 -56.40 1.00
CA ASN A 112 0.51 -57.47 0.37
C ASN A 112 -0.85 -57.94 0.93
N GLY A 113 -1.73 -58.19 -0.06
CA GLY A 113 -3.00 -58.91 0.01
C GLY A 113 -4.18 -57.95 -0.17
N GLY A 114 -5.07 -58.04 -1.15
CA GLY A 114 -5.46 -59.15 -2.02
C GLY A 114 -6.99 -59.10 -2.18
N GLU A 115 -7.44 -59.04 -3.43
CA GLU A 115 -8.72 -59.53 -3.96
C GLU A 115 -10.12 -59.00 -3.53
N ALA A 116 -10.92 -58.85 -4.60
CA ALA A 116 -12.33 -59.21 -4.79
C ALA A 116 -13.48 -58.33 -4.24
N HIS A 117 -14.13 -57.65 -5.22
CA HIS A 117 -15.51 -57.91 -5.67
C HIS A 117 -16.62 -58.07 -4.60
N VAL A 118 -17.54 -57.10 -4.49
CA VAL A 118 -19.00 -57.35 -4.33
C VAL A 118 -19.81 -56.15 -4.86
N LYS A 119 -20.80 -56.48 -5.70
CA LYS A 119 -21.91 -55.64 -6.20
C LYS A 119 -22.93 -55.34 -5.09
N GLY A 120 -23.68 -54.25 -5.22
CA GLY A 120 -25.01 -54.18 -4.61
C GLY A 120 -25.54 -52.76 -4.49
N GLY A 121 -26.53 -52.42 -5.33
CA GLY A 121 -27.30 -51.18 -5.22
C GLY A 121 -28.52 -51.32 -4.31
N ASN A 122 -29.09 -50.19 -3.91
CA ASN A 122 -30.50 -49.93 -3.59
C ASN A 122 -30.58 -48.42 -3.27
N THR A 123 -31.22 -47.55 -4.06
CA THR A 123 -32.66 -47.31 -4.30
C THR A 123 -33.50 -47.01 -3.05
N GLY A 124 -34.12 -45.82 -3.09
CA GLY A 124 -35.33 -45.45 -2.36
C GLY A 124 -35.11 -44.92 -0.94
N SER A 125 -35.90 -43.99 -0.42
CA SER A 125 -37.00 -43.22 -0.98
C SER A 125 -37.34 -42.09 0.00
N MET A 126 -38.00 -41.08 -0.54
CA MET A 126 -38.71 -40.00 0.11
C MET A 126 -39.51 -40.41 1.35
N HIS A 127 -39.47 -39.58 2.39
CA HIS A 127 -40.66 -39.07 3.07
C HIS A 127 -40.36 -37.78 3.86
N ALA A 128 -41.05 -36.72 3.48
CA ALA A 128 -41.56 -35.66 4.35
C ALA A 128 -43.11 -35.77 4.27
N PRO A 129 -43.92 -34.91 4.92
CA PRO A 129 -43.69 -34.01 6.06
C PRO A 129 -44.68 -34.33 7.21
N GLU A 130 -44.60 -33.63 8.35
CA GLU A 130 -45.84 -33.22 9.04
C GLU A 130 -45.57 -32.08 10.04
N GLU A 131 -46.45 -31.09 9.93
CA GLU A 131 -46.61 -29.94 10.81
C GLU A 131 -47.19 -30.38 12.16
N ASN A 132 -46.81 -29.70 13.25
CA ASN A 132 -47.82 -29.23 14.19
C ASN A 132 -47.28 -28.13 15.10
N SER A 133 -48.05 -27.06 15.11
CA SER A 133 -47.97 -25.89 15.99
C SER A 133 -48.66 -26.19 17.32
N HIS A 134 -48.11 -25.68 18.44
CA HIS A 134 -48.89 -25.13 19.53
C HIS A 134 -48.02 -24.31 20.49
N GLU A 135 -48.44 -23.06 20.68
CA GLU A 135 -48.08 -22.19 21.79
C GLU A 135 -48.59 -22.77 23.12
N GLN A 136 -47.82 -22.62 24.20
CA GLN A 136 -48.33 -22.02 25.44
C GLN A 136 -47.22 -21.77 26.47
N THR A 137 -47.23 -20.53 26.93
CA THR A 137 -46.66 -19.96 28.16
C THR A 137 -46.89 -20.81 29.41
N ALA A 138 -45.85 -21.02 30.22
CA ALA A 138 -45.92 -20.85 31.68
C ALA A 138 -44.54 -20.86 32.34
N SER A 139 -44.36 -19.87 33.21
CA SER A 139 -43.29 -19.66 34.16
C SER A 139 -43.10 -20.86 35.09
N ARG A 140 -41.86 -21.38 35.22
CA ARG A 140 -41.47 -22.19 36.37
C ARG A 140 -39.98 -22.09 36.64
N SER A 141 -39.69 -21.68 37.86
CA SER A 141 -38.39 -21.55 38.52
C SER A 141 -37.80 -22.90 38.94
N MET A 142 -36.48 -22.87 39.23
CA MET A 142 -35.54 -23.91 39.74
C MET A 142 -34.64 -24.52 38.65
N PRO A 143 -33.43 -25.05 38.98
CA PRO A 143 -32.42 -24.64 39.95
C PRO A 143 -31.02 -24.49 39.29
N SER A 144 -30.04 -23.99 40.05
CA SER A 144 -28.63 -23.95 39.68
C SER A 144 -28.08 -25.33 39.34
N VAL A 145 -27.74 -25.56 38.07
CA VAL A 145 -26.96 -26.70 37.60
C VAL A 145 -25.55 -26.20 37.31
N THR A 146 -24.60 -26.76 38.05
CA THR A 146 -23.15 -26.62 37.85
C THR A 146 -22.76 -26.99 36.43
N GLU A 147 -22.09 -26.05 35.76
CA GLU A 147 -21.47 -26.20 34.44
C GLU A 147 -20.54 -27.42 34.42
N GLY A 148 -20.90 -28.40 33.59
CA GLY A 148 -19.96 -29.41 33.11
C GLY A 148 -19.25 -28.88 31.88
N ASP A 149 -17.92 -28.86 31.92
CA ASP A 149 -17.05 -28.51 30.81
C ASP A 149 -17.36 -29.37 29.57
N PRO A 150 -17.72 -28.78 28.41
CA PRO A 150 -17.75 -29.52 27.16
C PRO A 150 -16.33 -29.63 26.61
N ILE A 151 -15.87 -30.87 26.60
CA ILE A 151 -14.68 -31.39 25.94
C ILE A 151 -14.53 -30.83 24.51
N GLY A 152 -13.40 -30.14 24.27
CA GLY A 152 -12.60 -30.32 23.05
C GLY A 152 -13.02 -29.55 21.79
N ARG A 153 -13.12 -28.22 21.86
CA ARG A 153 -12.98 -27.38 20.65
C ARG A 153 -11.52 -27.03 20.43
N ASP A 154 -11.02 -27.39 19.25
CA ASP A 154 -9.69 -27.11 18.67
C ASP A 154 -8.94 -25.97 19.37
N SER A 155 -8.11 -26.34 20.34
CA SER A 155 -7.18 -25.44 21.00
C SER A 155 -6.20 -24.91 19.95
N CYS A 156 -6.26 -23.61 19.72
CA CYS A 156 -5.68 -22.92 18.58
C CYS A 156 -4.21 -23.31 18.32
N MET A 157 -3.87 -23.60 17.05
CA MET A 157 -2.56 -24.04 16.53
C MET A 157 -1.39 -23.05 16.69
N PHE A 158 -1.47 -22.10 17.63
CA PHE A 158 -0.46 -21.07 17.83
C PHE A 158 0.38 -21.32 19.08
N HIS A 159 1.69 -21.27 18.92
CA HIS A 159 2.64 -21.28 20.03
C HIS A 159 2.92 -19.84 20.48
N LYS A 160 2.59 -19.52 21.74
CA LYS A 160 2.89 -18.23 22.35
C LYS A 160 4.30 -18.25 22.92
N VAL A 161 5.13 -17.31 22.50
CA VAL A 161 6.50 -17.09 22.95
C VAL A 161 6.59 -15.75 23.66
N GLU A 162 6.98 -15.78 24.93
CA GLU A 162 7.19 -14.59 25.75
C GLU A 162 8.68 -14.44 26.05
N VAL A 163 9.26 -13.27 25.73
CA VAL A 163 10.68 -12.99 25.94
C VAL A 163 10.83 -11.61 26.55
N SER A 164 11.53 -11.52 27.68
CA SER A 164 11.96 -10.25 28.23
C SER A 164 13.43 -10.00 27.94
N LEU A 165 13.73 -8.83 27.37
CA LEU A 165 15.07 -8.32 27.11
C LEU A 165 15.42 -7.20 28.09
N PRO A 166 16.68 -7.15 28.56
CA PRO A 166 17.13 -6.04 29.40
C PRO A 166 17.09 -4.73 28.60
N PRO A 167 17.02 -3.57 29.27
CA PRO A 167 17.10 -2.28 28.59
C PRO A 167 18.34 -2.18 27.68
N PRO A 168 18.21 -1.62 26.46
CA PRO A 168 19.32 -1.51 25.53
C PRO A 168 20.36 -0.53 26.11
N GLN A 169 21.61 -0.97 26.26
CA GLN A 169 22.68 -0.07 26.69
C GLN A 169 23.01 0.92 25.55
N PRO A 170 22.87 2.24 25.78
CA PRO A 170 23.17 3.24 24.77
C PRO A 170 24.66 3.18 24.40
N GLN A 171 24.95 3.41 23.12
CA GLN A 171 26.32 3.41 22.66
C GLN A 171 27.04 4.69 23.08
N PRO A 172 28.31 4.62 23.52
CA PRO A 172 29.10 5.83 23.74
C PRO A 172 29.23 6.61 22.43
N ALA A 173 29.09 7.93 22.51
CA ALA A 173 29.19 8.82 21.36
C ALA A 173 30.51 8.56 20.60
N GLY A 174 30.41 8.13 19.33
CA GLY A 174 31.56 7.85 18.46
C GLY A 174 31.94 6.37 18.30
N SER A 175 31.32 5.42 19.01
CA SER A 175 31.55 4.01 18.69
C SER A 175 30.96 3.67 17.32
N LYS A 176 31.75 3.05 16.44
CA LYS A 176 31.29 2.57 15.14
C LYS A 176 30.02 1.72 15.35
N LYS A 177 29.00 1.99 14.52
CA LYS A 177 27.57 1.62 14.56
C LYS A 177 27.21 0.13 14.70
N LYS A 178 27.93 -0.65 15.50
CA LYS A 178 27.64 -2.06 15.78
C LYS A 178 26.90 -2.15 17.10
N PHE A 179 25.77 -2.83 17.17
CA PHE A 179 25.02 -3.02 18.43
C PHE A 179 25.92 -3.42 19.61
N SER A 180 25.58 -2.94 20.81
CA SER A 180 26.28 -3.33 22.03
C SER A 180 26.18 -4.85 22.27
N PRO A 181 27.16 -5.48 22.95
CA PRO A 181 27.12 -6.91 23.25
C PRO A 181 25.85 -7.33 24.03
N SER A 182 25.32 -6.43 24.88
CA SER A 182 24.06 -6.66 25.58
C SER A 182 22.88 -6.79 24.61
N VAL A 183 22.79 -5.88 23.64
CA VAL A 183 21.71 -5.89 22.63
C VAL A 183 21.81 -7.13 21.75
N ARG A 184 23.02 -7.53 21.33
CA ARG A 184 23.23 -8.76 20.56
C ARG A 184 22.79 -10.01 21.32
N ARG A 185 23.18 -10.14 22.60
CA ARG A 185 22.72 -11.25 23.45
C ARG A 185 21.20 -11.25 23.66
N GLY A 186 20.61 -10.07 23.81
CA GLY A 186 19.16 -9.92 23.87
C GLY A 186 18.46 -10.40 22.60
N LEU A 187 18.92 -9.94 21.43
CA LEU A 187 18.39 -10.39 20.14
C LEU A 187 18.62 -11.90 19.92
N ALA A 188 19.77 -12.44 20.30
CA ALA A 188 20.05 -13.87 20.25
C ALA A 188 18.99 -14.66 21.05
N LYS A 189 18.72 -14.24 22.28
CA LYS A 189 17.70 -14.85 23.16
C LYS A 189 16.31 -14.79 22.53
N LEU A 190 15.95 -13.65 21.93
CA LEU A 190 14.69 -13.49 21.21
C LEU A 190 14.58 -14.47 20.04
N PHE A 191 15.62 -14.53 19.20
CA PHE A 191 15.65 -15.41 18.03
C PHE A 191 15.57 -16.88 18.43
N THR A 192 16.34 -17.31 19.41
CA THR A 192 16.30 -18.68 19.93
C THR A 192 14.94 -19.04 20.51
N ALA A 193 14.30 -18.13 21.24
CA ALA A 193 12.95 -18.35 21.77
C ALA A 193 11.90 -18.50 20.65
N CYS A 194 12.10 -17.85 19.51
CA CYS A 194 11.26 -17.99 18.32
C CYS A 194 11.68 -19.17 17.41
N GLY A 195 12.57 -20.05 17.85
CA GLY A 195 13.03 -21.21 17.06
C GLY A 195 13.99 -20.87 15.92
N LEU A 196 14.56 -19.66 15.91
CA LEU A 196 15.55 -19.24 14.92
C LEU A 196 16.98 -19.51 15.43
N PRO A 197 17.93 -19.83 14.54
CA PRO A 197 19.31 -20.08 14.93
C PRO A 197 19.91 -18.83 15.60
N GLY A 198 20.53 -19.04 16.76
CA GLY A 198 21.26 -17.98 17.47
C GLY A 198 22.52 -17.61 16.72
N VAL A 199 22.46 -16.59 15.85
CA VAL A 199 23.61 -16.12 15.02
C VAL A 199 24.79 -15.58 15.84
N PHE A 200 24.62 -15.43 17.15
CA PHE A 200 25.64 -14.91 18.06
C PHE A 200 26.27 -15.98 18.96
N SER A 201 26.14 -17.27 18.64
CA SER A 201 26.79 -18.31 19.44
C SER A 201 28.30 -18.11 19.37
N GLU A 202 28.85 -17.60 20.47
CA GLU A 202 30.24 -17.24 20.72
C GLU A 202 31.13 -18.49 20.67
N ALA A 203 31.39 -19.02 19.46
CA ALA A 203 32.61 -19.78 19.22
C ALA A 203 33.79 -18.80 19.28
N VAL A 204 34.17 -18.45 20.52
CA VAL A 204 35.40 -17.74 20.84
C VAL A 204 36.55 -18.67 20.47
N GLY A 205 37.24 -18.33 19.39
CA GLY A 205 38.58 -18.83 19.11
C GLY A 205 38.67 -19.87 18.00
N LYS A 206 38.67 -19.42 16.74
CA LYS A 206 39.79 -19.57 15.81
C LYS A 206 39.42 -18.94 14.47
N ASP A 207 40.33 -18.11 13.99
CA ASP A 207 40.31 -17.43 12.71
C ASP A 207 40.28 -18.43 11.54
N ASP A 208 39.09 -18.91 11.17
CA ASP A 208 38.82 -19.49 9.85
C ASP A 208 37.46 -18.95 9.36
N HIS A 209 37.45 -17.69 8.95
CA HIS A 209 36.36 -17.13 8.14
C HIS A 209 36.43 -17.73 6.74
N GLN A 210 35.97 -18.97 6.61
CA GLN A 210 35.58 -19.51 5.31
C GLN A 210 34.18 -18.99 5.01
N ASP A 211 34.07 -18.24 3.91
CA ASP A 211 32.88 -17.57 3.40
C ASP A 211 31.68 -18.52 3.20
N THR A 212 30.98 -18.87 4.28
CA THR A 212 29.58 -19.31 4.21
C THR A 212 28.65 -18.12 4.36
N SER A 213 29.00 -16.99 3.72
CA SER A 213 27.99 -16.00 3.34
C SER A 213 27.08 -16.68 2.32
N SER A 214 26.11 -17.42 2.81
CA SER A 214 24.93 -17.77 2.02
C SER A 214 24.34 -16.43 1.59
N SER A 215 24.73 -16.02 0.37
CA SER A 215 24.46 -14.70 -0.14
C SER A 215 22.98 -14.42 0.02
N LEU A 216 22.64 -13.21 0.48
CA LEU A 216 21.27 -12.72 0.57
C LEU A 216 20.51 -12.89 -0.78
N SER A 217 21.26 -12.96 -1.89
CA SER A 217 20.74 -13.25 -3.23
C SER A 217 20.22 -14.68 -3.43
N ALA A 218 20.64 -15.65 -2.62
CA ALA A 218 20.19 -17.04 -2.69
C ALA A 218 18.95 -17.31 -1.83
N PHE A 219 18.79 -16.60 -0.70
CA PHE A 219 17.67 -16.79 0.23
C PHE A 219 16.41 -15.98 -0.14
N LEU A 220 16.57 -14.79 -0.73
CA LEU A 220 15.43 -14.00 -1.18
C LEU A 220 14.55 -14.71 -2.23
N PRO A 221 15.11 -15.43 -3.23
CA PRO A 221 14.33 -16.26 -4.13
C PRO A 221 13.49 -17.32 -3.40
N GLU A 222 14.06 -18.03 -2.43
CA GLU A 222 13.34 -19.10 -1.70
C GLU A 222 12.21 -18.54 -0.82
N ALA A 223 12.43 -17.41 -0.17
CA ALA A 223 11.43 -16.69 0.61
C ALA A 223 10.25 -16.17 -0.24
N VAL A 224 10.59 -15.65 -1.41
CA VAL A 224 9.67 -15.15 -2.43
C VAL A 224 8.88 -16.31 -3.00
N GLU A 225 9.53 -17.45 -3.24
CA GLU A 225 8.88 -18.70 -3.62
C GLU A 225 7.92 -19.21 -2.55
N GLN A 226 8.29 -19.20 -1.27
CA GLN A 226 7.36 -19.59 -0.20
C GLN A 226 6.15 -18.66 -0.10
N LEU A 227 6.34 -17.35 -0.27
CA LEU A 227 5.24 -16.38 -0.36
C LEU A 227 4.39 -16.60 -1.62
N ARG A 228 5.02 -16.93 -2.75
CA ARG A 228 4.36 -17.24 -4.03
C ARG A 228 3.52 -18.50 -3.92
N LEU A 229 4.08 -19.59 -3.39
CA LEU A 229 3.42 -20.87 -3.18
C LEU A 229 2.22 -20.71 -2.23
N ARG A 230 2.36 -19.97 -1.13
CA ARG A 230 1.24 -19.67 -0.22
C ARG A 230 0.17 -18.78 -0.84
N ALA A 231 0.54 -17.88 -1.74
CA ALA A 231 -0.42 -17.05 -2.46
C ALA A 231 -1.29 -17.86 -3.45
N ILE A 232 -0.92 -19.10 -3.78
CA ILE A 232 -1.73 -19.97 -4.63
C ILE A 232 -3.06 -20.31 -3.92
N ASP A 233 -3.03 -20.51 -2.60
CA ASP A 233 -4.17 -20.97 -1.79
C ASP A 233 -5.06 -19.83 -1.23
N ILE A 234 -4.68 -18.57 -1.43
CA ILE A 234 -5.46 -17.41 -0.94
C ILE A 234 -6.61 -17.10 -1.93
N VAL A 235 -7.83 -17.06 -1.40
CA VAL A 235 -9.07 -16.88 -2.19
C VAL A 235 -9.25 -15.45 -2.73
N ASP A 236 -8.76 -14.41 -2.04
CA ASP A 236 -8.92 -13.01 -2.49
C ASP A 236 -7.81 -12.60 -3.50
N PRO A 237 -8.15 -12.27 -4.76
CA PRO A 237 -7.19 -11.82 -5.77
C PRO A 237 -6.42 -10.56 -5.37
N ARG A 238 -6.99 -9.66 -4.56
CA ARG A 238 -6.32 -8.42 -4.14
C ARG A 238 -5.19 -8.71 -3.16
N VAL A 239 -5.44 -9.60 -2.20
CA VAL A 239 -4.43 -10.06 -1.24
C VAL A 239 -3.34 -10.83 -1.98
N LYS A 240 -3.74 -11.73 -2.89
CA LYS A 240 -2.81 -12.46 -3.77
C LYS A 240 -1.94 -11.51 -4.60
N LEU A 241 -2.51 -10.48 -5.21
CA LEU A 241 -1.76 -9.47 -5.96
C LEU A 241 -0.78 -8.69 -5.08
N ALA A 242 -1.19 -8.28 -3.88
CA ALA A 242 -0.33 -7.58 -2.94
C ALA A 242 0.86 -8.46 -2.52
N ASN A 243 0.63 -9.75 -2.24
CA ASN A 243 1.67 -10.71 -1.92
C ASN A 243 2.64 -10.92 -3.08
N LEU A 244 2.15 -11.09 -4.31
CA LEU A 244 2.99 -11.24 -5.51
C LEU A 244 3.86 -10.00 -5.76
N ARG A 245 3.30 -8.79 -5.62
CA ARG A 245 4.07 -7.54 -5.71
C ARG A 245 5.12 -7.43 -4.61
N GLY A 246 4.78 -7.80 -3.39
CA GLY A 246 5.72 -7.87 -2.27
C GLY A 246 6.86 -8.85 -2.56
N ALA A 247 6.54 -10.02 -3.11
CA ALA A 247 7.48 -11.05 -3.48
C ALA A 247 8.45 -10.56 -4.57
N LEU A 248 7.94 -9.94 -5.65
CA LEU A 248 8.77 -9.33 -6.70
C LEU A 248 9.68 -8.20 -6.16
N ARG A 249 9.15 -7.37 -5.26
CA ARG A 249 9.92 -6.32 -4.60
C ARG A 249 11.03 -6.87 -3.71
N LEU A 250 10.80 -8.00 -3.04
CA LEU A 250 11.81 -8.61 -2.17
C LEU A 250 12.85 -9.40 -2.97
N GLY A 251 12.42 -10.16 -3.98
CA GLY A 251 13.30 -11.07 -4.75
C GLY A 251 14.07 -10.38 -5.85
N LYS A 252 13.38 -9.59 -6.67
CA LYS A 252 13.97 -8.91 -7.84
C LYS A 252 14.20 -7.41 -7.60
N GLN A 253 13.77 -6.87 -6.46
CA GLN A 253 13.85 -5.44 -6.16
C GLN A 253 13.14 -4.56 -7.20
N VAL A 254 12.07 -5.09 -7.78
CA VAL A 254 11.24 -4.43 -8.79
C VAL A 254 9.93 -3.97 -8.16
N LEU A 255 9.47 -2.77 -8.52
CA LEU A 255 8.14 -2.30 -8.18
C LEU A 255 7.19 -2.52 -9.35
N VAL A 256 6.13 -3.32 -9.16
CA VAL A 256 5.11 -3.56 -10.18
C VAL A 256 3.83 -2.81 -9.84
N SER A 257 3.31 -2.04 -10.79
CA SER A 257 2.04 -1.30 -10.65
C SER A 257 1.20 -1.37 -11.93
N PHE A 258 -0.12 -1.16 -11.77
CA PHE A 258 -1.05 -1.00 -12.90
C PHE A 258 -1.48 0.48 -12.93
N PRO A 259 -1.57 1.13 -14.11
CA PRO A 259 -2.16 2.46 -14.23
C PRO A 259 -3.60 2.49 -13.71
N SER A 260 -4.00 3.58 -13.06
CA SER A 260 -5.35 3.70 -12.47
C SER A 260 -6.51 3.67 -13.47
N GLN A 261 -6.21 3.78 -14.77
CA GLN A 261 -7.18 3.83 -15.86
C GLN A 261 -7.32 2.50 -16.61
N CYS A 262 -6.54 1.49 -16.22
CA CYS A 262 -6.58 0.21 -16.89
C CYS A 262 -7.79 -0.58 -16.39
N ASP A 263 -8.67 -0.98 -17.30
CA ASP A 263 -9.92 -1.72 -17.02
C ASP A 263 -9.67 -3.20 -16.70
N LEU A 264 -8.60 -3.49 -15.94
CA LEU A 264 -8.22 -4.85 -15.55
C LEU A 264 -8.84 -5.21 -14.21
N SER A 265 -9.53 -6.36 -14.18
CA SER A 265 -9.98 -6.97 -12.95
C SER A 265 -8.79 -7.36 -12.05
N PRO A 266 -8.97 -7.43 -10.72
CA PRO A 266 -7.94 -7.92 -9.81
C PRO A 266 -7.39 -9.31 -10.18
N GLN A 267 -8.24 -10.18 -10.75
CA GLN A 267 -7.84 -11.51 -11.20
C GLN A 267 -6.93 -11.46 -12.43
N GLN A 268 -7.26 -10.63 -13.43
CA GLN A 268 -6.39 -10.39 -14.58
C GLN A 268 -5.05 -9.79 -14.14
N CYS A 269 -5.06 -8.87 -13.18
CA CYS A 269 -3.84 -8.32 -12.60
C CYS A 269 -2.95 -9.41 -11.97
N VAL A 270 -3.53 -10.34 -11.21
CA VAL A 270 -2.78 -11.49 -10.66
C VAL A 270 -2.18 -12.33 -11.78
N GLN A 271 -2.95 -12.66 -12.82
CA GLN A 271 -2.47 -13.45 -13.96
C GLN A 271 -1.29 -12.77 -14.67
N LEU A 272 -1.37 -11.45 -14.91
CA LEU A 272 -0.31 -10.68 -15.53
C LEU A 272 0.97 -10.62 -14.68
N VAL A 273 0.85 -10.51 -13.35
CA VAL A 273 2.04 -10.56 -12.47
C VAL A 273 2.66 -11.96 -12.47
N MET A 274 1.86 -13.03 -12.45
CA MET A 274 2.37 -14.41 -12.55
C MET A 274 3.07 -14.66 -13.88
N ARG A 275 2.53 -14.09 -14.97
CA ARG A 275 3.11 -14.11 -16.30
C ARG A 275 4.46 -13.39 -16.34
N LEU A 276 4.57 -12.22 -15.71
CA LEU A 276 5.83 -11.50 -15.54
C LEU A 276 6.87 -12.32 -14.75
N VAL A 277 6.45 -13.04 -13.71
CA VAL A 277 7.34 -13.95 -12.95
C VAL A 277 7.89 -15.03 -13.87
N SER A 278 7.05 -15.68 -14.69
CA SER A 278 7.48 -16.68 -15.69
C SER A 278 8.51 -16.12 -16.68
N VAL A 279 8.32 -14.88 -17.13
CA VAL A 279 9.28 -14.18 -18.01
C VAL A 279 10.63 -13.97 -17.29
N PHE A 280 10.63 -13.57 -16.02
CA PHE A 280 11.85 -13.42 -15.24
C PHE A 280 12.57 -14.75 -14.98
N ASP A 281 11.84 -15.83 -14.73
CA ASP A 281 12.42 -17.16 -14.52
C ASP A 281 13.05 -17.72 -15.79
N SER A 282 12.47 -17.37 -16.94
CA SER A 282 13.02 -17.69 -18.27
C SER A 282 14.29 -16.89 -18.62
N CYS A 283 14.68 -15.90 -17.80
CA CYS A 283 15.78 -14.97 -18.08
C CYS A 283 16.68 -14.77 -16.84
N PRO A 284 17.49 -15.78 -16.47
CA PRO A 284 18.28 -15.77 -15.23
C PRO A 284 19.36 -14.68 -15.14
N GLY A 285 19.73 -14.04 -16.26
CA GLY A 285 20.70 -12.94 -16.32
C GLY A 285 20.09 -11.53 -16.29
N LEU A 286 18.77 -11.40 -16.25
CA LEU A 286 18.09 -10.10 -16.31
C LEU A 286 18.20 -9.36 -14.97
N ASP A 287 19.02 -8.31 -14.92
CA ASP A 287 19.13 -7.41 -13.77
C ASP A 287 18.20 -6.21 -13.93
N VAL A 288 17.01 -6.30 -13.34
CA VAL A 288 15.99 -5.23 -13.31
C VAL A 288 15.89 -4.56 -11.94
N LYS A 289 16.92 -4.71 -11.09
CA LYS A 289 16.92 -4.20 -9.72
C LYS A 289 16.71 -2.68 -9.70
N GLY A 290 15.74 -2.24 -8.90
CA GLY A 290 15.40 -0.83 -8.72
C GLY A 290 14.48 -0.26 -9.81
N CYS A 291 14.19 -1.01 -10.87
CA CYS A 291 13.25 -0.60 -11.89
C CYS A 291 11.79 -0.63 -11.38
N LYS A 292 10.95 0.17 -12.02
CA LYS A 292 9.50 0.12 -11.84
C LYS A 292 8.85 -0.31 -13.14
N ILE A 293 8.01 -1.33 -13.05
CA ILE A 293 7.29 -1.93 -14.17
C ILE A 293 5.81 -1.52 -14.10
N LEU A 294 5.31 -0.99 -15.21
CA LEU A 294 3.90 -0.68 -15.43
C LEU A 294 3.31 -1.70 -16.37
N ILE A 295 2.25 -2.40 -15.95
CA ILE A 295 1.50 -3.29 -16.84
C ILE A 295 0.15 -2.64 -17.12
N GLY A 296 -0.24 -2.48 -18.39
CA GLY A 296 -1.53 -1.87 -18.75
C GLY A 296 -1.69 -1.64 -20.25
N ASP A 297 -2.42 -0.61 -20.64
CA ASP A 297 -2.74 -0.31 -22.05
C ASP A 297 -1.66 0.54 -22.76
N THR A 298 -0.58 0.84 -22.05
CA THR A 298 0.56 1.57 -22.62
C THR A 298 1.40 0.63 -23.48
N PRO A 299 1.84 1.04 -24.68
CA PRO A 299 2.72 0.24 -25.53
C PRO A 299 3.96 -0.25 -24.76
N THR A 300 4.39 -1.47 -25.04
CA THR A 300 5.58 -2.06 -24.43
C THR A 300 6.83 -1.25 -24.78
N GLY A 301 7.62 -0.88 -23.77
CA GLY A 301 8.80 -0.03 -23.93
C GLY A 301 9.20 0.71 -22.66
N ILE A 302 9.85 1.87 -22.80
CA ILE A 302 10.23 2.75 -21.69
C ILE A 302 9.40 4.03 -21.78
N ASP A 303 8.71 4.41 -20.69
CA ASP A 303 8.00 5.69 -20.66
C ASP A 303 8.96 6.89 -20.42
N ARG A 304 8.43 8.11 -20.52
CA ARG A 304 9.22 9.33 -20.32
C ARG A 304 9.80 9.46 -18.91
N LEU A 305 9.24 8.76 -17.92
CA LEU A 305 9.66 8.78 -16.52
C LEU A 305 10.73 7.72 -16.21
N GLY A 306 11.06 6.85 -17.16
CA GLY A 306 11.96 5.72 -16.94
C GLY A 306 11.27 4.54 -16.26
N HIS A 307 9.95 4.37 -16.44
CA HIS A 307 9.30 3.11 -16.11
C HIS A 307 9.35 2.16 -17.32
N LEU A 308 9.47 0.87 -17.03
CA LEU A 308 9.33 -0.19 -18.02
C LEU A 308 7.83 -0.48 -18.20
N CYS A 309 7.28 -0.17 -19.36
CA CYS A 309 5.89 -0.41 -19.70
C CYS A 309 5.76 -1.76 -20.41
N LEU A 310 4.77 -2.54 -20.01
CA LEU A 310 4.39 -3.82 -20.60
C LEU A 310 2.91 -3.75 -20.98
N HIS A 311 2.61 -3.82 -22.26
CA HIS A 311 1.24 -3.87 -22.72
C HIS A 311 0.62 -5.21 -22.32
N HIS A 312 -0.58 -5.21 -21.75
CA HIS A 312 -1.15 -6.40 -21.12
C HIS A 312 -1.57 -7.49 -22.13
N GLU A 313 -1.77 -7.14 -23.40
CA GLU A 313 -2.12 -8.06 -24.49
C GLU A 313 -0.91 -8.66 -25.21
N ASP A 314 0.28 -8.07 -25.05
CA ASP A 314 1.50 -8.54 -25.69
C ASP A 314 1.88 -9.92 -25.17
N ARG A 315 2.61 -10.72 -25.97
CA ARG A 315 3.02 -12.10 -25.66
C ARG A 315 4.26 -12.17 -24.75
N ASP A 316 4.52 -13.34 -24.16
CA ASP A 316 5.63 -13.52 -23.20
C ASP A 316 6.98 -13.29 -23.88
N GLU A 317 7.07 -13.68 -25.16
CA GLU A 317 8.24 -13.46 -26.00
C GLU A 317 8.51 -11.97 -26.22
N GLU A 318 7.47 -11.16 -26.41
CA GLU A 318 7.58 -9.71 -26.62
C GLU A 318 8.03 -8.99 -25.34
N TRP A 319 7.46 -9.37 -24.19
CA TRP A 319 7.92 -8.89 -22.89
C TRP A 319 9.38 -9.26 -22.64
N ARG A 320 9.74 -10.52 -22.94
CA ARG A 320 11.10 -11.03 -22.78
C ARG A 320 12.09 -10.28 -23.66
N GLU A 321 11.76 -10.11 -24.94
CA GLU A 321 12.60 -9.41 -25.91
C GLU A 321 12.86 -7.97 -25.46
N MET A 322 11.82 -7.24 -25.07
CA MET A 322 11.97 -5.86 -24.59
C MET A 322 12.84 -5.80 -23.33
N LEU A 323 12.58 -6.66 -22.34
CA LEU A 323 13.33 -6.67 -21.08
C LEU A 323 14.81 -7.04 -21.28
N LEU A 324 15.14 -7.89 -22.26
CA LEU A 324 16.54 -8.24 -22.58
C LEU A 324 17.26 -7.15 -23.38
N GLN A 325 16.54 -6.37 -24.18
CA GLN A 325 17.12 -5.31 -25.02
C GLN A 325 17.24 -3.97 -24.28
N VAL A 326 16.51 -3.78 -23.19
CA VAL A 326 16.46 -2.48 -22.51
C VAL A 326 17.77 -2.12 -21.82
N ASP A 327 18.23 -0.87 -22.02
CA ASP A 327 19.35 -0.33 -21.25
C ASP A 327 18.87 0.03 -19.82
N ILE A 328 19.08 -0.91 -18.89
CA ILE A 328 18.72 -0.74 -17.47
C ILE A 328 19.44 0.46 -16.85
N LYS A 329 20.67 0.77 -17.27
CA LYS A 329 21.42 1.92 -16.74
C LYS A 329 20.74 3.23 -17.16
N PHE A 330 20.29 3.33 -18.41
CA PHE A 330 19.48 4.46 -18.87
C PHE A 330 18.19 4.61 -18.04
N VAL A 331 17.48 3.51 -17.80
CA VAL A 331 16.25 3.48 -17.00
C VAL A 331 16.49 3.99 -15.57
N LEU A 332 17.53 3.49 -14.90
CA LEU A 332 17.90 3.90 -13.54
C LEU A 332 18.32 5.38 -13.47
N ASN A 333 19.14 5.84 -14.43
CA ASN A 333 19.53 7.24 -14.53
C ASN A 333 18.31 8.15 -14.71
N ARG A 334 17.32 7.72 -15.49
CA ARG A 334 16.08 8.48 -15.72
C ARG A 334 15.22 8.56 -14.45
N LEU A 335 15.09 7.46 -13.71
CA LEU A 335 14.40 7.42 -12.42
C LEU A 335 15.09 8.32 -11.38
N GLU A 336 16.42 8.30 -11.33
CA GLU A 336 17.21 9.17 -10.45
C GLU A 336 17.05 10.65 -10.82
N TYR A 337 17.08 10.98 -12.12
CA TYR A 337 16.81 12.32 -12.61
C TYR A 337 15.42 12.82 -12.18
N VAL A 338 14.37 12.02 -12.40
CA VAL A 338 12.99 12.34 -11.98
C VAL A 338 12.92 12.56 -10.46
N LYS A 339 13.57 11.70 -9.68
CA LYS A 339 13.64 11.85 -8.21
C LYS A 339 14.33 13.16 -7.81
N SER A 340 15.39 13.55 -8.51
CA SER A 340 16.10 14.82 -8.27
C SER A 340 15.21 16.04 -8.56
N VAL A 341 14.43 16.01 -9.64
CA VAL A 341 13.49 17.08 -10.01
C VAL A 341 12.37 17.19 -8.96
N ARG A 342 11.81 16.07 -8.49
CA ARG A 342 10.83 16.07 -7.38
C ARG A 342 11.40 16.63 -6.08
N ALA A 343 12.69 16.40 -5.81
CA ALA A 343 13.34 17.02 -4.66
C ALA A 343 13.49 18.55 -4.83
N LEU A 344 13.74 19.02 -6.05
CA LEU A 344 13.75 20.45 -6.38
C LEU A 344 12.36 21.09 -6.23
N GLU A 345 11.30 20.44 -6.72
CA GLU A 345 9.91 20.89 -6.54
C GLU A 345 9.59 21.16 -5.06
N MET A 346 9.92 20.20 -4.17
CA MET A 346 9.67 20.33 -2.73
C MET A 346 10.50 21.45 -2.08
N LYS A 347 11.74 21.66 -2.54
CA LYS A 347 12.59 22.76 -2.07
C LYS A 347 12.06 24.11 -2.53
N ALA A 348 11.69 24.23 -3.81
CA ALA A 348 11.15 25.46 -4.40
C ALA A 348 9.81 25.83 -3.75
N SER A 349 8.92 24.86 -3.52
CA SER A 349 7.63 25.13 -2.86
C SER A 349 7.82 25.61 -1.43
N SER A 350 8.71 24.95 -0.68
CA SER A 350 9.02 25.32 0.71
C SER A 350 9.69 26.69 0.80
N SER A 351 10.62 27.00 -0.12
CA SER A 351 11.36 28.27 -0.14
C SER A 351 10.52 29.43 -0.67
N SER A 352 9.47 29.15 -1.43
CA SER A 352 8.52 30.16 -1.93
C SER A 352 7.35 30.41 -0.97
N GLY A 353 7.19 29.58 0.08
CA GLY A 353 6.06 29.66 1.00
C GLY A 353 4.73 29.18 0.39
N LEU A 354 4.78 28.11 -0.42
CA LEU A 354 3.64 27.49 -1.10
C LEU A 354 3.42 26.05 -0.62
N THR A 355 2.22 25.49 -0.79
CA THR A 355 1.94 24.09 -0.43
C THR A 355 2.71 23.13 -1.34
N SER A 356 2.59 23.32 -2.64
CA SER A 356 3.23 22.45 -3.62
C SER A 356 3.43 23.14 -4.96
N ILE A 357 4.50 22.75 -5.64
CA ILE A 357 4.74 23.08 -7.04
C ILE A 357 4.91 21.74 -7.75
N TYR A 358 4.17 21.52 -8.82
CA TYR A 358 4.21 20.26 -9.54
C TYR A 358 3.94 20.46 -11.02
N THR A 359 4.23 19.43 -11.81
CA THR A 359 3.84 19.37 -13.23
C THR A 359 3.19 18.02 -13.58
N THR A 360 2.72 17.92 -14.83
CA THR A 360 2.20 16.68 -15.41
C THR A 360 3.34 15.65 -15.59
N PRO A 361 3.04 14.34 -15.51
CA PRO A 361 4.08 13.31 -15.63
C PRO A 361 4.82 13.35 -16.97
N THR A 362 4.18 13.82 -18.03
CA THR A 362 4.78 13.93 -19.37
C THR A 362 5.77 15.10 -19.48
N HIS A 363 5.61 16.14 -18.67
CA HIS A 363 6.46 17.33 -18.67
C HIS A 363 7.55 17.31 -17.60
N LEU A 364 7.35 16.52 -16.54
CA LEU A 364 8.30 16.36 -15.44
C LEU A 364 9.76 16.12 -15.86
N PRO A 365 10.06 15.32 -16.90
CA PRO A 365 11.45 15.07 -17.23
C PRO A 365 12.03 16.06 -18.25
N GLU A 366 11.27 17.08 -18.67
CA GLU A 366 11.74 18.07 -19.65
C GLU A 366 12.79 19.01 -19.03
N PRO A 367 13.86 19.36 -19.77
CA PRO A 367 14.89 20.27 -19.27
C PRO A 367 14.36 21.67 -18.95
N SER A 368 13.40 22.17 -19.74
CA SER A 368 12.78 23.49 -19.52
C SER A 368 12.09 23.57 -18.17
N TYR A 369 11.35 22.52 -17.78
CA TYR A 369 10.72 22.43 -16.48
C TYR A 369 11.73 22.48 -15.33
N ARG A 370 12.85 21.76 -15.48
CA ARG A 370 13.92 21.80 -14.48
C ARG A 370 14.51 23.19 -14.33
N SER A 371 14.86 23.85 -15.44
CA SER A 371 15.39 25.22 -15.45
C SER A 371 14.41 26.21 -14.82
N PHE A 372 13.11 26.06 -15.08
CA PHE A 372 12.06 26.86 -14.44
C PHE A 372 12.07 26.71 -12.91
N ILE A 373 12.10 25.47 -12.40
CA ILE A 373 12.10 25.22 -10.95
C ILE A 373 13.39 25.70 -10.28
N GLU A 374 14.54 25.55 -10.93
CA GLU A 374 15.82 26.07 -10.44
C GLU A 374 15.80 27.61 -10.39
N GLY A 375 15.32 28.28 -11.44
CA GLY A 375 15.16 29.74 -11.46
C GLY A 375 14.19 30.25 -10.39
N LEU A 376 13.10 29.53 -10.14
CA LEU A 376 12.16 29.86 -9.07
C LEU A 376 12.77 29.66 -7.68
N LEU A 377 13.55 28.59 -7.48
CA LEU A 377 14.27 28.34 -6.23
C LEU A 377 15.30 29.44 -5.94
N ASP A 378 16.08 29.85 -6.94
CA ASP A 378 17.05 30.93 -6.83
C ASP A 378 16.38 32.26 -6.49
N HIS A 379 15.29 32.59 -7.19
CA HIS A 379 14.50 33.79 -6.91
C HIS A 379 13.93 33.78 -5.50
N SER A 380 13.40 32.64 -5.04
CA SER A 380 12.87 32.47 -3.69
C SER A 380 13.94 32.56 -2.59
N SER A 381 15.16 32.13 -2.89
CA SER A 381 16.29 32.25 -1.96
C SER A 381 16.73 33.70 -1.81
N ALA A 382 16.61 34.52 -2.86
CA ALA A 382 16.94 35.94 -2.84
C ALA A 382 15.86 36.82 -2.20
N HIS A 383 14.57 36.49 -2.40
CA HIS A 383 13.44 37.36 -2.00
C HIS A 383 12.63 36.80 -0.81
N GLY A 384 12.88 35.56 -0.40
CA GLY A 384 12.09 34.86 0.60
C GLY A 384 10.71 34.42 0.10
N TYR A 385 9.80 34.23 1.05
CA TYR A 385 8.44 33.75 0.77
C TYR A 385 7.62 34.76 -0.02
N VAL A 386 6.84 34.26 -0.99
CA VAL A 386 5.89 35.10 -1.73
C VAL A 386 4.86 35.68 -0.74
N ALA A 387 4.74 37.01 -0.74
CA ALA A 387 3.84 37.75 0.15
C ALA A 387 3.94 37.28 1.61
N GLU A 388 5.18 37.15 2.10
CA GLU A 388 5.48 36.79 3.51
C GLU A 388 4.88 35.45 3.95
N GLY A 389 4.63 34.53 3.01
CA GLY A 389 4.10 33.19 3.29
C GLY A 389 2.57 33.15 3.47
N LYS A 390 1.86 34.23 3.13
CA LYS A 390 0.38 34.28 3.12
C LYS A 390 -0.24 33.12 2.33
N PHE A 391 0.42 32.67 1.27
CA PHE A 391 -0.08 31.69 0.30
C PHE A 391 0.39 30.25 0.56
N HIS A 392 0.72 29.89 1.81
CA HIS A 392 1.21 28.54 2.16
C HIS A 392 0.24 27.38 1.83
N GLN A 393 -1.04 27.65 1.55
CA GLN A 393 -2.05 26.65 1.13
C GLN A 393 -2.20 26.54 -0.40
N LEU A 394 -1.55 27.43 -1.15
CA LEU A 394 -1.68 27.52 -2.60
C LEU A 394 -0.76 26.51 -3.28
N SER A 395 -1.24 25.91 -4.37
CA SER A 395 -0.46 25.02 -5.22
C SER A 395 -0.34 25.58 -6.63
N ILE A 396 0.84 25.38 -7.23
CA ILE A 396 1.13 25.78 -8.60
C ILE A 396 1.32 24.54 -9.47
N CYS A 397 0.58 24.47 -10.57
CA CYS A 397 0.77 23.51 -11.64
C CYS A 397 1.51 24.16 -12.79
N VAL A 398 2.73 23.71 -13.06
CA VAL A 398 3.54 24.18 -14.19
C VAL A 398 3.22 23.37 -15.43
N LEU A 399 2.98 24.04 -16.54
CA LEU A 399 2.62 23.45 -17.84
C LEU A 399 3.66 23.82 -18.89
N PRO A 400 3.78 23.03 -19.97
CA PRO A 400 4.64 23.40 -21.09
C PRO A 400 4.17 24.71 -21.75
N ALA A 401 5.10 25.54 -22.22
CA ALA A 401 4.85 26.82 -22.91
C ALA A 401 3.88 26.76 -24.09
N HIS A 402 3.79 25.61 -24.78
CA HIS A 402 2.86 25.41 -25.90
C HIS A 402 1.41 25.15 -25.45
N VAL A 403 1.18 24.79 -24.18
CA VAL A 403 -0.14 24.64 -23.59
C VAL A 403 -0.60 26.02 -23.12
N ARG A 404 -0.82 26.93 -24.06
CA ARG A 404 -1.40 28.23 -23.74
C ARG A 404 -2.88 28.05 -23.50
N HIS A 405 -3.31 28.30 -22.27
CA HIS A 405 -4.73 28.47 -21.99
C HIS A 405 -5.20 29.67 -22.80
N THR A 406 -6.13 29.45 -23.74
CA THR A 406 -6.92 30.55 -24.25
C THR A 406 -7.57 31.18 -23.04
N ALA A 407 -7.17 32.41 -22.71
CA ALA A 407 -7.68 33.11 -21.55
C ALA A 407 -9.21 33.11 -21.64
N GLN A 408 -9.86 32.23 -20.88
CA GLN A 408 -11.29 32.32 -20.67
C GLN A 408 -11.45 33.65 -19.96
N GLY A 409 -12.00 34.63 -20.68
CA GLY A 409 -11.94 36.04 -20.33
C GLY A 409 -12.16 36.24 -18.84
N SER A 410 -11.19 36.86 -18.17
CA SER A 410 -11.31 37.11 -16.75
C SER A 410 -12.61 37.88 -16.52
N PRO A 411 -13.54 37.39 -15.68
CA PRO A 411 -14.81 38.07 -15.45
C PRO A 411 -14.64 39.48 -14.85
N LEU A 412 -13.41 39.84 -14.44
CA LEU A 412 -13.10 41.07 -13.74
C LEU A 412 -12.25 42.04 -14.57
N GLY A 413 -11.99 41.74 -15.85
CA GLY A 413 -11.27 42.63 -16.76
C GLY A 413 -9.80 42.91 -16.37
N ILE A 414 -9.26 42.19 -15.38
CA ILE A 414 -7.86 42.30 -15.00
C ILE A 414 -7.05 41.53 -16.04
N ALA A 415 -6.11 42.22 -16.69
CA ALA A 415 -5.16 41.59 -17.61
C ALA A 415 -4.37 40.51 -16.86
N ILE A 416 -4.52 39.27 -17.28
CA ILE A 416 -3.73 38.14 -16.78
C ILE A 416 -2.45 38.11 -17.64
N PRO A 417 -1.25 38.07 -17.03
CA PRO A 417 -0.03 37.83 -17.79
C PRO A 417 -0.18 36.59 -18.66
N ASP A 418 0.23 36.67 -19.92
CA ASP A 418 0.22 35.51 -20.81
C ASP A 418 0.98 34.36 -20.15
N GLY A 419 0.39 33.16 -20.15
CA GLY A 419 0.97 31.98 -19.51
C GLY A 419 0.52 31.72 -18.07
N VAL A 420 -0.31 32.59 -17.47
CA VAL A 420 -0.94 32.35 -16.16
C VAL A 420 -2.42 32.05 -16.32
N ALA A 421 -2.93 31.05 -15.60
CA ALA A 421 -4.36 30.78 -15.47
C ALA A 421 -4.70 30.32 -14.05
N LEU A 422 -5.96 30.51 -13.63
CA LEU A 422 -6.46 30.06 -12.32
C LEU A 422 -7.58 29.04 -12.52
N ASP A 423 -7.40 27.85 -11.94
CA ASP A 423 -8.50 26.90 -11.77
C ASP A 423 -9.38 27.39 -10.61
N HIS A 424 -10.54 27.96 -10.95
CA HIS A 424 -11.51 28.48 -9.98
C HIS A 424 -12.22 27.39 -9.17
N GLU A 425 -12.22 26.13 -9.62
CA GLU A 425 -12.83 25.01 -8.89
C GLU A 425 -11.90 24.49 -7.81
N LEU A 426 -10.60 24.34 -8.13
CA LEU A 426 -9.63 23.73 -7.23
C LEU A 426 -8.74 24.75 -6.50
N GLY A 427 -8.72 26.00 -6.95
CA GLY A 427 -7.81 27.02 -6.46
C GLY A 427 -6.34 26.74 -6.80
N VAL A 428 -6.09 26.06 -7.92
CA VAL A 428 -4.74 25.76 -8.42
C VAL A 428 -4.35 26.82 -9.45
N MET A 429 -3.17 27.41 -9.28
CA MET A 429 -2.61 28.32 -10.28
C MET A 429 -1.85 27.53 -11.33
N HIS A 430 -2.20 27.72 -12.60
CA HIS A 430 -1.48 27.19 -13.74
C HIS A 430 -0.51 28.24 -14.27
N VAL A 431 0.74 27.86 -14.46
CA VAL A 431 1.79 28.73 -15.04
C VAL A 431 2.52 27.95 -16.13
N THR A 432 3.00 28.63 -17.17
CA THR A 432 3.85 28.01 -18.18
C THR A 432 5.33 28.05 -17.77
N ASP A 433 6.10 27.06 -18.23
CA ASP A 433 7.52 26.89 -17.90
C ASP A 433 8.46 27.90 -18.58
N ASP A 434 7.96 28.72 -19.50
CA ASP A 434 8.68 29.85 -20.12
C ASP A 434 8.56 31.16 -19.34
N LEU A 435 7.74 31.22 -18.28
CA LEU A 435 7.64 32.39 -17.42
C LEU A 435 8.87 32.53 -16.53
N ASP A 436 9.32 33.77 -16.34
CA ASP A 436 10.35 34.07 -15.35
C ASP A 436 9.80 33.98 -13.92
N ALA A 437 10.71 33.76 -12.96
CA ALA A 437 10.33 33.58 -11.56
C ALA A 437 9.69 34.85 -10.94
N ALA A 438 10.07 36.04 -11.42
CA ALA A 438 9.52 37.31 -10.95
C ALA A 438 8.04 37.47 -11.35
N CYS A 439 7.70 37.15 -12.60
CA CYS A 439 6.34 37.12 -13.11
C CYS A 439 5.48 36.10 -12.35
N VAL A 440 6.04 34.93 -12.01
CA VAL A 440 5.35 33.96 -11.16
C VAL A 440 5.06 34.54 -9.77
N TYR A 441 6.04 35.20 -9.13
CA TYR A 441 5.85 35.86 -7.84
C TYR A 441 4.78 36.95 -7.89
N ASP A 442 4.79 37.79 -8.93
CA ASP A 442 3.80 38.85 -9.10
C ASP A 442 2.41 38.31 -9.42
N ALA A 443 2.33 37.25 -10.22
CA ALA A 443 1.08 36.53 -10.46
C ALA A 443 0.50 35.96 -9.17
N VAL A 444 1.33 35.34 -8.32
CA VAL A 444 0.87 34.80 -7.02
C VAL A 444 0.45 35.92 -6.08
N ARG A 445 1.15 37.07 -6.05
CA ARG A 445 0.72 38.24 -5.26
C ARG A 445 -0.63 38.78 -5.72
N LEU A 446 -0.84 38.86 -7.03
CA LEU A 446 -2.04 39.42 -7.63
C LEU A 446 -3.26 38.50 -7.52
N TRP A 447 -3.07 37.18 -7.71
CA TRP A 447 -4.16 36.20 -7.81
C TRP A 447 -4.28 35.26 -6.60
N GLY A 448 -3.29 35.26 -5.72
CA GLY A 448 -3.20 34.31 -4.61
C GLY A 448 -4.40 34.37 -3.66
N ASP A 449 -4.98 35.55 -3.41
CA ASP A 449 -6.16 35.67 -2.56
C ASP A 449 -7.40 35.00 -3.16
N ARG A 450 -7.57 35.09 -4.49
CA ARG A 450 -8.67 34.42 -5.20
C ARG A 450 -8.46 32.92 -5.25
N ALA A 451 -7.23 32.49 -5.51
CA ALA A 451 -6.86 31.08 -5.47
C ALA A 451 -7.10 30.48 -4.08
N LEU A 452 -6.69 31.16 -3.01
CA LEU A 452 -6.97 30.74 -1.63
C LEU A 452 -8.47 30.70 -1.32
N LEU A 453 -9.25 31.66 -1.81
CA LEU A 453 -10.70 31.63 -1.65
C LEU A 453 -11.31 30.39 -2.32
N ALA A 454 -10.85 30.05 -3.53
CA ALA A 454 -11.26 28.83 -4.24
C ALA A 454 -10.81 27.56 -3.50
N VAL A 455 -9.58 27.49 -2.98
CA VAL A 455 -9.11 26.36 -2.14
C VAL A 455 -10.02 26.17 -0.91
N LYS A 456 -10.36 27.26 -0.21
CA LYS A 456 -11.25 27.21 0.96
C LYS A 456 -12.67 26.78 0.59
N ALA A 457 -13.21 27.30 -0.51
CA ALA A 457 -14.53 26.91 -1.01
C ALA A 457 -14.55 25.42 -1.39
N HIS A 458 -13.51 24.94 -2.08
CA HIS A 458 -13.38 23.53 -2.43
C HIS A 458 -13.27 22.62 -1.18
N ALA A 459 -12.46 23.01 -0.19
CA ALA A 459 -12.34 22.27 1.05
C ALA A 459 -13.65 22.23 1.86
N ALA A 460 -14.40 23.33 1.86
CA ALA A 460 -15.73 23.38 2.48
C ALA A 460 -16.73 22.46 1.74
N TYR A 461 -16.71 22.50 0.41
CA TYR A 461 -17.53 21.61 -0.43
C TYR A 461 -17.20 20.13 -0.19
N GLU A 462 -15.92 19.73 -0.18
CA GLU A 462 -15.50 18.35 0.10
C GLU A 462 -15.94 17.89 1.50
N LYS A 463 -15.85 18.77 2.50
CA LYS A 463 -16.33 18.47 3.86
C LYS A 463 -17.86 18.27 3.89
N GLU A 464 -18.61 19.16 3.24
CA GLU A 464 -20.07 19.04 3.14
C GLU A 464 -20.48 17.77 2.39
N ASN A 465 -19.83 17.49 1.26
CA ASN A 465 -20.04 16.29 0.48
C ASN A 465 -19.73 15.03 1.29
N ALA A 466 -18.62 14.98 2.04
CA ALA A 466 -18.31 13.86 2.92
C ALA A 466 -19.37 13.64 4.01
N MET A 467 -19.91 14.72 4.60
CA MET A 467 -21.02 14.64 5.56
C MET A 467 -22.30 14.12 4.91
N ARG A 468 -22.65 14.61 3.71
CA ARG A 468 -23.80 14.16 2.92
C ARG A 468 -23.70 12.67 2.57
N LEU A 469 -22.53 12.22 2.10
CA LEU A 469 -22.28 10.81 1.80
C LEU A 469 -22.33 9.93 3.06
N GLY A 470 -21.82 10.43 4.19
CA GLY A 470 -21.95 9.75 5.48
C GLY A 470 -23.40 9.59 5.93
N HIS A 471 -24.23 10.62 5.73
CA HIS A 471 -25.66 10.58 6.02
C HIS A 471 -26.40 9.60 5.10
N LEU A 472 -26.19 9.72 3.79
CA LEU A 472 -26.80 8.84 2.78
C LEU A 472 -26.46 7.36 3.03
N ARG A 473 -25.19 7.05 3.31
CA ARG A 473 -24.78 5.68 3.66
C ARG A 473 -25.46 5.16 4.91
N ARG A 474 -25.74 6.02 5.90
CA ARG A 474 -26.40 5.63 7.14
C ARG A 474 -27.89 5.37 6.91
N VAL A 475 -28.56 6.24 6.17
CA VAL A 475 -30.01 6.16 5.88
C VAL A 475 -30.32 4.94 5.01
N LEU A 476 -29.53 4.70 3.96
CA LEU A 476 -29.71 3.57 3.05
C LEU A 476 -28.93 2.31 3.46
N HIS A 477 -28.30 2.30 4.64
CA HIS A 477 -27.46 1.20 5.13
C HIS A 477 -26.40 0.69 4.14
N LEU A 478 -25.83 1.59 3.33
CA LEU A 478 -24.87 1.24 2.29
C LEU A 478 -23.49 0.87 2.86
N LYS A 479 -22.92 -0.22 2.35
CA LYS A 479 -21.54 -0.60 2.63
C LYS A 479 -20.55 0.41 2.05
N HIS A 480 -20.71 0.76 0.77
CA HIS A 480 -19.88 1.74 0.07
C HIS A 480 -20.72 2.61 -0.88
N LEU A 481 -20.31 3.87 -1.05
CA LEU A 481 -20.87 4.77 -2.04
C LEU A 481 -19.73 5.49 -2.75
N THR A 482 -19.70 5.41 -4.07
CA THR A 482 -18.63 5.96 -4.92
C THR A 482 -19.22 6.70 -6.12
N LYS A 483 -18.42 7.58 -6.74
CA LYS A 483 -18.81 8.39 -7.90
C LYS A 483 -17.95 8.03 -9.12
N ASP A 484 -18.54 8.00 -10.31
CA ASP A 484 -17.77 7.99 -11.56
C ASP A 484 -16.93 9.29 -11.64
N PRO A 485 -15.59 9.21 -11.84
CA PRO A 485 -14.72 10.38 -11.90
C PRO A 485 -15.12 11.43 -12.95
N ARG A 486 -15.82 11.01 -14.00
CA ARG A 486 -16.31 11.87 -15.09
C ARG A 486 -17.58 12.62 -14.71
N LEU A 487 -18.29 12.17 -13.69
CA LEU A 487 -19.53 12.79 -13.25
C LEU A 487 -19.24 14.13 -12.56
N SER A 488 -19.93 15.19 -13.02
CA SER A 488 -19.81 16.52 -12.42
C SER A 488 -20.25 16.49 -10.95
N ALA A 489 -19.71 17.41 -10.15
CA ALA A 489 -20.13 17.61 -8.75
C ALA A 489 -21.65 17.80 -8.64
N ARG A 490 -22.21 18.65 -9.53
CA ARG A 490 -23.63 18.94 -9.60
C ARG A 490 -24.51 17.70 -9.86
N TYR A 491 -24.15 16.86 -10.83
CA TYR A 491 -24.94 15.68 -11.16
C TYR A 491 -24.89 14.63 -10.04
N PHE A 492 -23.74 14.50 -9.38
CA PHE A 492 -23.62 13.62 -8.22
C PHE A 492 -24.45 14.08 -7.04
N ASP A 493 -24.46 15.39 -6.76
CA ASP A 493 -25.29 15.96 -5.70
C ASP A 493 -26.78 15.74 -5.98
N GLN A 494 -27.22 15.95 -7.23
CA GLN A 494 -28.60 15.66 -7.64
C GLN A 494 -28.97 14.19 -7.44
N ALA A 495 -28.09 13.27 -7.82
CA ALA A 495 -28.32 11.84 -7.62
C ALA A 495 -28.39 11.47 -6.13
N CYS A 496 -27.52 12.04 -5.29
CA CYS A 496 -27.55 11.83 -3.84
C CYS A 496 -28.84 12.36 -3.21
N THR A 497 -29.32 13.53 -3.64
CA THR A 497 -30.60 14.08 -3.18
C THR A 497 -31.76 13.16 -3.53
N ARG A 498 -31.86 12.68 -4.78
CA ARG A 498 -32.91 11.73 -5.17
C ARG A 498 -32.88 10.42 -4.39
N LEU A 499 -31.67 9.90 -4.15
CA LEU A 499 -31.51 8.69 -3.32
C LEU A 499 -32.00 8.90 -1.88
N LEU A 500 -31.84 10.11 -1.31
CA LEU A 500 -32.39 10.46 -0.01
C LEU A 500 -33.91 10.63 -0.05
N GLU A 501 -34.45 11.27 -1.10
CA GLU A 501 -35.89 11.46 -1.28
C GLU A 501 -36.64 10.13 -1.40
N GLN A 502 -36.00 9.11 -2.00
CA GLN A 502 -36.55 7.77 -2.17
C GLN A 502 -36.06 6.77 -1.11
N ALA A 503 -35.47 7.25 0.00
CA ALA A 503 -34.81 6.39 0.97
C ALA A 503 -35.72 5.31 1.57
N ASP A 504 -36.99 5.64 1.83
CA ASP A 504 -37.95 4.69 2.43
C ASP A 504 -38.29 3.53 1.48
N ALA A 505 -38.37 3.81 0.17
CA ALA A 505 -38.63 2.78 -0.83
C ALA A 505 -37.38 1.94 -1.14
N LEU A 506 -36.21 2.57 -1.15
CA LEU A 506 -34.96 1.94 -1.53
C LEU A 506 -34.23 1.24 -0.38
N GLY A 507 -34.51 1.60 0.88
CA GLY A 507 -33.77 1.15 2.05
C GLY A 507 -33.67 -0.38 2.15
N ASN A 508 -34.79 -1.08 1.99
CA ASN A 508 -34.83 -2.55 2.04
C ASN A 508 -34.10 -3.22 0.85
N VAL A 509 -34.04 -2.55 -0.30
CA VAL A 509 -33.43 -3.08 -1.52
C VAL A 509 -31.92 -2.88 -1.52
N LEU A 510 -31.45 -1.77 -0.93
CA LEU A 510 -30.05 -1.35 -0.98
C LEU A 510 -29.28 -1.66 0.32
N ASP A 511 -29.92 -2.23 1.34
CA ASP A 511 -29.25 -2.60 2.60
C ASP A 511 -28.02 -3.47 2.35
N GLY A 512 -26.88 -3.08 2.92
CA GLY A 512 -25.59 -3.74 2.77
C GLY A 512 -24.95 -3.63 1.39
N SER A 513 -25.60 -2.96 0.42
CA SER A 513 -25.10 -2.85 -0.95
C SER A 513 -23.98 -1.82 -1.08
N SER A 514 -23.17 -1.98 -2.12
CA SER A 514 -22.20 -0.96 -2.54
C SER A 514 -22.71 -0.30 -3.81
N ILE A 515 -22.75 1.03 -3.83
CA ILE A 515 -23.32 1.79 -4.96
C ILE A 515 -22.23 2.62 -5.64
N HIS A 516 -22.31 2.65 -6.97
CA HIS A 516 -21.53 3.55 -7.82
C HIS A 516 -22.48 4.46 -8.58
N ILE A 517 -22.38 5.77 -8.42
CA ILE A 517 -23.18 6.72 -9.20
C ILE A 517 -22.45 7.00 -10.50
N GLY A 518 -23.05 6.60 -11.62
CA GLY A 518 -22.50 6.67 -12.97
C GLY A 518 -23.48 7.24 -13.98
N PHE A 519 -23.36 6.82 -15.23
CA PHE A 519 -24.21 7.27 -16.34
C PHE A 519 -25.22 6.22 -16.80
N LYS A 520 -25.16 5.01 -16.24
CA LYS A 520 -26.04 3.90 -16.60
C LYS A 520 -26.42 3.10 -15.37
N THR A 521 -27.66 2.64 -15.30
CA THR A 521 -28.10 1.73 -14.24
C THR A 521 -27.79 0.29 -14.66
N ARG A 522 -26.91 -0.39 -13.94
CA ARG A 522 -26.53 -1.79 -14.21
C ARG A 522 -25.89 -2.42 -12.97
N MET A 523 -25.96 -3.75 -12.89
CA MET A 523 -25.11 -4.49 -11.96
C MET A 523 -23.70 -4.59 -12.54
N ALA A 524 -22.67 -4.26 -11.75
CA ALA A 524 -21.29 -4.43 -12.19
C ALA A 524 -20.98 -5.91 -12.51
N LEU A 525 -20.07 -6.15 -13.45
CA LEU A 525 -19.71 -7.52 -13.88
C LEU A 525 -19.14 -8.37 -12.73
N ASP A 526 -18.46 -7.73 -11.79
CA ASP A 526 -17.92 -8.36 -10.58
C ASP A 526 -18.99 -8.56 -9.49
N ARG A 527 -20.21 -8.04 -9.70
CA ARG A 527 -21.32 -7.99 -8.74
C ARG A 527 -20.94 -7.37 -7.39
N LEU A 528 -19.86 -6.60 -7.33
CA LEU A 528 -19.41 -5.95 -6.09
C LEU A 528 -20.15 -4.65 -5.84
N TYR A 529 -20.66 -3.99 -6.88
CA TYR A 529 -21.44 -2.77 -6.77
C TYR A 529 -22.59 -2.69 -7.77
N ILE A 530 -23.61 -1.92 -7.40
CA ILE A 530 -24.73 -1.52 -8.24
C ILE A 530 -24.39 -0.16 -8.82
N GLU A 531 -24.28 -0.07 -10.14
CA GLU A 531 -24.18 1.23 -10.82
C GLU A 531 -25.58 1.81 -10.99
N ILE A 532 -25.78 3.05 -10.53
CA ILE A 532 -27.04 3.79 -10.67
C ILE A 532 -26.74 5.01 -11.53
N ALA A 533 -27.51 5.20 -12.60
CA ALA A 533 -27.40 6.40 -13.44
C ALA A 533 -27.74 7.64 -12.59
N TRP A 534 -26.94 8.71 -12.68
CA TRP A 534 -27.15 9.93 -11.88
C TRP A 534 -28.54 10.57 -12.10
N ASP A 535 -29.13 10.34 -13.26
CA ASP A 535 -30.41 10.87 -13.70
C ASP A 535 -31.58 9.89 -13.53
N PHE A 536 -31.41 8.80 -12.77
CA PHE A 536 -32.46 7.83 -12.53
C PHE A 536 -33.79 8.47 -12.11
N THR A 537 -34.88 7.91 -12.65
CA THR A 537 -36.27 8.20 -12.31
C THR A 537 -36.89 6.95 -11.66
N GLU A 538 -37.98 7.15 -10.91
CA GLU A 538 -38.73 6.08 -10.21
C GLU A 538 -39.01 4.84 -11.06
#